data_AF-A0A3L8RM34-F1
#
_entry.id   AF-A0A3L8RM34-F1
#
_cell.length_a   1.000
_cell.length_b   1.000
_cell.length_c   1.000
_cell.angle_alpha   90.00
_cell.angle_beta   90.00
_cell.angle_gamma   90.00
#
_symmetry.space_group_name_H-M   'P 1'
#
loop_
_entity.id
_entity.type
_entity.pdbx_description
1 polymer ?
#
loop_
_entity_poly.entity_id
_entity_poly.type
_entity_poly.pdbx_seq_one_letter_code
_entity_poly.pdbx_strand_id
1 'polypeptide(L)'
;MASNPRNGRPYRRLVAEVKAQSMPCWICGHDIDPTLDARNTWSFTLDHAVPLSRGGSLLDPSNARSAHRRCNSARGNRLTVRQPRASRRW
;
A
#
# COMPACT_ATOMS: atom_id res chain seq x y z
N MET A 1 11.86 3.17 -25.45
CA MET A 1 11.73 2.30 -24.26
C MET A 1 10.77 2.98 -23.29
N ALA A 2 9.59 2.42 -23.05
CA ALA A 2 8.64 3.00 -22.10
C ALA A 2 9.25 2.95 -20.69
N SER A 3 9.69 4.10 -20.19
CA SER A 3 10.20 4.28 -18.84
C SER A 3 9.17 3.72 -17.87
N ASN A 4 9.51 2.67 -17.12
CA ASN A 4 8.58 2.06 -16.17
C ASN A 4 8.05 3.16 -15.24
N PRO A 5 6.76 3.52 -15.30
CA PRO A 5 6.24 4.69 -14.59
C PRO A 5 6.33 4.53 -13.06
N ARG A 6 6.56 3.29 -12.59
CA ARG A 6 6.77 2.91 -11.19
C ARG A 6 8.14 3.31 -10.61
N ASN A 7 9.11 3.69 -11.44
CA ASN A 7 10.45 4.10 -10.98
C ASN A 7 10.70 5.62 -11.12
N GLY A 8 9.68 6.38 -11.51
CA GLY A 8 9.80 7.82 -11.68
C GLY A 8 9.89 8.60 -10.37
N ARG A 9 10.49 9.79 -10.42
CA ARG A 9 10.41 10.82 -9.36
C ARG A 9 8.98 11.05 -8.83
N PRO A 10 7.92 11.16 -9.68
CA PRO A 10 6.57 11.39 -9.17
C PRO A 10 6.05 10.22 -8.30
N TYR A 11 6.39 8.97 -8.65
CA TYR A 11 6.01 7.82 -7.84
C TYR A 11 6.71 7.83 -6.47
N ARG A 12 8.00 8.15 -6.42
CA ARG A 12 8.75 8.26 -5.15
C ARG A 12 8.19 9.36 -4.26
N ARG A 13 7.76 10.48 -4.85
CA ARG A 13 7.11 11.57 -4.12
C ARG A 13 5.79 11.10 -3.50
N LEU A 14 4.94 10.43 -4.28
CA LEU A 14 3.69 9.86 -3.78
C LEU A 14 3.93 8.86 -2.63
N VAL A 15 4.92 7.97 -2.77
CA VAL A 15 5.32 7.04 -1.71
C VAL A 15 5.71 7.77 -0.44
N ALA A 16 6.50 8.84 -0.54
CA ALA A 16 6.90 9.65 0.60
C ALA A 16 5.72 10.39 1.24
N GLU A 17 4.81 10.95 0.44
CA GLU A 17 3.60 11.65 0.91
C GLU A 17 2.66 10.68 1.66
N VAL A 18 2.44 9.47 1.15
CA VAL A 18 1.61 8.46 1.85
C VAL A 18 2.34 7.93 3.09
N LYS A 19 3.66 7.73 3.03
CA LYS A 19 4.45 7.32 4.21
C LYS A 19 4.41 8.38 5.31
N ALA A 20 4.45 9.66 4.95
CA ALA A 20 4.41 10.78 5.89
C ALA A 20 3.05 10.94 6.60
N GLN A 21 1.96 10.46 6.00
CA GLN A 21 0.64 10.44 6.65
C GLN A 21 0.57 9.45 7.83
N SER A 22 1.53 8.53 7.95
CA SER A 22 1.58 7.52 9.04
C SER A 22 0.26 6.77 9.24
N MET A 23 -0.44 6.51 8.13
CA MET A 23 -1.74 5.84 8.16
C MET A 23 -1.57 4.35 8.46
N PRO A 24 -2.48 3.75 9.26
CA PRO A 24 -2.46 2.32 9.51
C PRO A 24 -2.64 1.53 8.21
N CYS A 25 -2.29 0.25 8.24
CA CYS A 25 -2.48 -0.61 7.09
C CYS A 25 -3.97 -0.73 6.76
N TRP A 26 -4.38 -0.27 5.58
CA TRP A 26 -5.80 -0.30 5.18
C TRP A 26 -6.36 -1.72 4.96
N ILE A 27 -5.48 -2.73 4.89
CA ILE A 27 -5.84 -4.14 4.71
C ILE A 27 -6.11 -4.81 6.05
N CYS A 28 -5.20 -4.69 7.03
CA CYS A 28 -5.27 -5.39 8.31
C CYS A 28 -5.57 -4.47 9.51
N GLY A 29 -5.60 -3.15 9.31
CA GLY A 29 -5.88 -2.16 10.35
C GLY A 29 -4.74 -1.88 11.32
N HIS A 30 -3.62 -2.60 11.27
CA HIS A 30 -2.49 -2.40 12.18
C HIS A 30 -1.56 -1.28 11.71
N ASP A 31 -0.94 -0.60 12.66
CA ASP A 31 0.04 0.45 12.40
C ASP A 31 1.27 -0.09 11.64
N ILE A 32 1.91 0.79 10.88
CA ILE A 32 3.10 0.49 10.10
C ILE A 32 4.28 1.17 10.76
N ASP A 33 5.24 0.39 11.23
CA ASP A 33 6.48 0.94 11.77
C ASP A 33 7.37 1.46 10.63
N PRO A 34 7.65 2.79 10.59
CA PRO A 34 8.44 3.40 9.52
C PRO A 34 9.95 3.11 9.63
N THR A 35 10.41 2.57 10.77
CA THR A 35 11.81 2.24 11.05
C THR A 35 12.22 0.88 10.48
N LEU A 36 11.24 0.04 10.12
CA LEU A 36 11.51 -1.28 9.56
C LEU A 36 12.15 -1.21 8.18
N ASP A 37 13.10 -2.12 7.93
CA ASP A 37 13.72 -2.30 6.61
C ASP A 37 12.66 -2.63 5.55
N ALA A 38 12.84 -2.12 4.33
CA ALA A 38 11.90 -2.31 3.23
C ALA A 38 11.68 -3.78 2.83
N ARG A 39 12.56 -4.71 3.24
CA ARG A 39 12.39 -6.16 3.03
C ARG A 39 11.55 -6.83 4.11
N ASN A 40 11.31 -6.17 5.24
CA ASN A 40 10.50 -6.72 6.31
C ASN A 40 9.04 -6.91 5.85
N THR A 41 8.40 -7.98 6.30
CA THR A 41 7.00 -8.26 5.96
C THR A 41 6.03 -7.21 6.53
N TRP A 42 6.40 -6.55 7.62
CA TRP A 42 5.65 -5.46 8.26
C TRP A 42 6.11 -4.08 7.81
N SER A 43 7.01 -3.99 6.82
CA SER A 43 7.45 -2.70 6.30
C SER A 43 6.33 -1.99 5.54
N PHE A 44 6.42 -0.66 5.47
CA PHE A 44 5.57 0.15 4.63
C PHE A 44 5.72 -0.21 3.15
N THR A 45 4.59 -0.35 2.46
CA THR A 45 4.49 -0.41 1.01
C THR A 45 3.31 0.41 0.53
N LEU A 46 3.45 1.01 -0.65
CA LEU A 46 2.35 1.70 -1.31
C LEU A 46 1.52 0.67 -2.10
N ASP A 47 0.24 0.58 -1.75
CA ASP A 47 -0.73 -0.26 -2.42
C ASP A 47 -1.74 0.61 -3.18
N HIS A 48 -2.24 0.11 -4.30
CA HIS A 48 -3.23 0.80 -5.12
C HIS A 48 -4.60 0.16 -4.89
N ALA A 49 -5.56 0.91 -4.36
CA ALA A 49 -6.91 0.42 -4.08
C ALA A 49 -7.54 -0.20 -5.34
N VAL A 50 -7.37 0.45 -6.49
CA VAL A 50 -7.65 -0.07 -7.83
C VAL A 50 -6.33 -0.42 -8.50
N PRO A 51 -6.05 -1.71 -8.79
CA PRO A 51 -4.88 -2.13 -9.53
C PRO A 51 -4.79 -1.46 -10.91
N LEU A 52 -3.58 -1.17 -11.36
CA LEU A 52 -3.35 -0.56 -12.69
C LEU A 52 -3.93 -1.40 -13.83
N SER A 53 -3.92 -2.73 -13.68
CA SER A 53 -4.51 -3.66 -14.66
C SER A 53 -6.02 -3.51 -14.82
N ARG A 54 -6.69 -2.79 -13.90
CA ARG A 54 -8.12 -2.48 -13.95
C ARG A 54 -8.41 -1.00 -14.21
N GLY A 55 -7.41 -0.25 -14.71
CA GLY A 55 -7.56 1.17 -15.04
C GLY A 55 -7.28 2.12 -13.86
N GLY A 56 -6.70 1.62 -12.77
CA GLY A 56 -6.28 2.49 -11.66
C GLY A 56 -5.14 3.42 -12.07
N SER A 57 -5.20 4.67 -11.59
CA SER A 57 -4.14 5.66 -11.79
C SER A 57 -2.95 5.37 -10.88
N LEU A 58 -1.73 5.35 -11.43
CA LEU A 58 -0.51 5.10 -10.67
C LEU A 58 -0.13 6.25 -9.73
N LEU A 59 -0.38 7.48 -10.17
CA LEU A 59 0.04 8.71 -9.52
C LEU A 59 -1.09 9.41 -8.75
N ASP A 60 -2.27 8.80 -8.67
CA ASP A 60 -3.40 9.37 -7.96
C ASP A 60 -3.29 9.08 -6.44
N PRO A 61 -3.15 10.10 -5.59
CA PRO A 61 -3.11 9.93 -4.14
C PRO A 61 -4.40 9.35 -3.56
N SER A 62 -5.55 9.52 -4.22
CA SER A 62 -6.83 8.94 -3.79
C SER A 62 -6.85 7.42 -3.92
N ASN A 63 -6.11 6.91 -4.91
CA ASN A 63 -5.94 5.49 -5.17
C ASN A 63 -4.80 4.86 -4.34
N ALA A 64 -3.88 5.69 -3.82
CA ALA A 64 -2.74 5.24 -3.05
C ALA A 64 -3.11 5.00 -1.57
N ARG A 65 -2.74 3.84 -1.05
CA ARG A 65 -3.03 3.43 0.33
C ARG A 65 -1.79 2.83 1.00
N SER A 66 -1.73 2.98 2.32
CA SER A 66 -0.68 2.45 3.19
C SER A 66 -0.92 0.96 3.47
N ALA A 67 0.00 0.08 3.07
CA ALA A 67 -0.12 -1.35 3.35
C ALA A 67 1.20 -1.97 3.81
N HIS A 68 1.15 -3.00 4.66
CA HIS A 68 2.32 -3.82 4.94
C HIS A 68 2.74 -4.62 3.70
N ARG A 69 4.04 -4.87 3.54
CA ARG A 69 4.57 -5.72 2.46
C ARG A 69 3.89 -7.08 2.38
N ARG A 70 3.64 -7.72 3.53
CA ARG A 70 2.92 -9.00 3.63
C ARG A 70 1.49 -8.89 3.10
N CYS A 71 0.77 -7.87 3.55
CA CYS A 71 -0.64 -7.67 3.21
C CYS A 71 -0.81 -7.33 1.73
N ASN A 72 0.04 -6.44 1.21
CA ASN A 72 0.07 -6.07 -0.20
C ASN A 72 0.38 -7.30 -1.07
N SER A 73 1.43 -8.07 -0.72
CA SER A 73 1.78 -9.31 -1.43
C SER A 73 0.66 -10.35 -1.40
N ALA A 74 -0.02 -10.53 -0.26
CA ALA A 74 -1.14 -11.47 -0.13
C ALA A 74 -2.39 -11.03 -0.92
N ARG A 75 -2.59 -9.73 -1.09
CA ARG A 75 -3.70 -9.16 -1.87
C ARG A 75 -3.48 -9.38 -3.38
N GLY A 76 -2.30 -9.05 -3.88
CA GLY A 76 -1.99 -9.11 -5.32
C GLY A 76 -2.98 -8.28 -6.15
N ASN A 77 -3.43 -8.81 -7.28
CA ASN A 77 -4.36 -8.11 -8.19
C ASN A 77 -5.85 -8.22 -7.79
N ARG A 78 -6.15 -8.57 -6.54
CA ARG A 78 -7.53 -8.73 -6.07
C ARG A 78 -8.07 -7.39 -5.59
N LEU A 79 -9.28 -7.03 -6.04
CA LEU A 79 -9.98 -5.84 -5.51
C LEU A 79 -10.49 -6.05 -4.08
N THR A 80 -10.72 -7.30 -3.70
CA THR A 80 -11.24 -7.64 -2.38
C THR A 80 -10.14 -7.59 -1.34
N VAL A 81 -10.35 -6.75 -0.32
CA VAL A 81 -9.56 -6.78 0.90
C VAL A 81 -10.26 -7.69 1.89
N ARG A 82 -9.54 -8.72 2.36
CA ARG A 82 -10.02 -9.52 3.48
C ARG A 82 -9.89 -8.65 4.73
N GLN A 83 -10.98 -7.98 5.08
CA GLN A 83 -11.10 -7.24 6.33
C GLN A 83 -10.71 -8.18 7.49
N PRO A 84 -9.82 -7.76 8.41
CA PRO A 84 -9.57 -8.53 9.61
C PRO A 84 -10.91 -8.68 10.31
N ARG A 85 -11.29 -9.92 10.63
CA ARG A 85 -12.44 -10.16 11.49
C ARG A 85 -12.05 -9.55 12.82
N ALA A 86 -12.59 -8.38 13.16
CA ALA A 86 -12.41 -7.79 14.48
C ALA A 86 -12.79 -8.87 15.49
N SER A 87 -11.82 -9.46 16.18
CA SER A 87 -12.08 -10.36 17.29
C SER A 87 -12.54 -9.51 18.46
N ARG A 88 -13.74 -8.92 18.34
CA ARG A 88 -14.48 -8.43 19.49
C ARG A 88 -14.89 -9.67 20.29
N ARG A 89 -14.09 -9.99 21.30
CA ARG A 89 -14.55 -10.67 22.51
C ARG A 89 -14.14 -9.74 23.65
N TRP A 90 -15.10 -8.92 24.05
CA TRP A 90 -15.10 -8.23 25.33
C TRP A 90 -15.26 -9.26 26.45
#